data_AF-A0A8J1MNB0-F1
#
_entry.id   AF-A0A8J1MNB0-F1
#
_cell.length_a   1.000
_cell.length_b   1.000
_cell.length_c   1.000
_cell.angle_alpha   90.00
_cell.angle_beta   90.00
_cell.angle_gamma   90.00
#
_symmetry.space_group_name_H-M   'P 1'
#
loop_
_entity.id
_entity.type
_entity.pdbx_description
1 polymer ?
#
loop_
_entity_poly.entity_id
_entity_poly.type
_entity_poly.pdbx_seq_one_letter_code
_entity_poly.pdbx_strand_id
1 'polypeptide(L)'
;MQELPLDSTPSSLGELPDKTRMLTSPVCGNKLTENGEDCDCGTVQECKDQCCDAATCKLKAGAQCAEGECCSDCKIKEAGEVCRESQDDDCDFEDLCDGKSPWCPSDRFQENGAPCMKGEGYCYNGSCPTMQRQCTSLWGDNTLVGEDLCFNINTKGTVYGYCKKVGRTYKPCEPENVMCGVLYCNSDNKYPTVPGPVAVKGECKALLVPGGMVQNGIKCGDGKASVHKCRYR
;
A
#
# COMPACT_ATOMS: atom_id res chain seq x y z
N MET A 1 28.35 1.98 6.10
CA MET A 1 27.15 2.41 6.83
C MET A 1 26.30 3.16 5.84
N GLN A 2 25.31 2.47 5.28
CA GLN A 2 24.33 3.06 4.39
C GLN A 2 23.00 2.90 5.10
N GLU A 3 22.53 4.00 5.67
CA GLU A 3 21.20 4.13 6.26
C GLU A 3 20.19 3.99 5.11
N LEU A 4 19.29 3.01 5.21
CA LEU A 4 18.14 2.90 4.31
C LEU A 4 17.05 3.85 4.81
N PRO A 5 16.50 4.74 3.97
CA PRO A 5 15.47 5.67 4.40
C PRO A 5 14.17 4.94 4.73
N LEU A 6 13.60 5.24 5.90
CA LEU A 6 12.18 5.08 6.17
C LEU A 6 11.44 5.94 5.14
N ASP A 7 10.72 5.30 4.23
CA ASP A 7 9.39 5.69 3.71
C ASP A 7 9.14 4.97 2.37
N SER A 8 7.91 4.52 2.15
CA SER A 8 7.38 3.74 1.01
C SER A 8 7.55 2.20 1.03
N THR A 9 6.83 1.52 1.94
CA THR A 9 6.37 0.16 1.67
C THR A 9 5.16 0.22 0.72
N PRO A 10 5.18 -0.43 -0.45
CA PRO A 10 3.99 -0.55 -1.29
C PRO A 10 2.96 -1.42 -0.57
N SER A 11 1.70 -0.96 -0.47
CA SER A 11 0.54 -1.66 0.13
C SER A 11 0.10 -2.95 -0.58
N SER A 12 1.04 -3.68 -1.20
CA SER A 12 0.80 -4.94 -1.93
C SER A 12 1.73 -6.08 -1.49
N LEU A 13 2.44 -5.92 -0.36
CA LEU A 13 3.22 -6.99 0.28
C LEU A 13 2.60 -7.50 1.60
N GLY A 14 1.31 -7.20 1.84
CA GLY A 14 0.59 -7.54 3.08
C GLY A 14 0.27 -9.03 3.29
N GLU A 15 0.68 -9.92 2.40
CA GLU A 15 0.64 -11.36 2.64
C GLU A 15 2.04 -11.91 2.37
N LEU A 16 2.75 -12.30 3.43
CA LEU A 16 3.92 -13.17 3.28
C LEU A 16 3.49 -14.35 2.39
N PRO A 17 4.29 -14.76 1.39
CA PRO A 17 3.95 -15.91 0.56
C PRO A 17 3.63 -17.06 1.50
N ASP A 18 2.45 -17.66 1.32
CA ASP A 18 1.97 -18.79 2.11
C ASP A 18 3.13 -19.78 2.28
N LYS A 19 3.63 -19.88 3.53
CA LYS A 19 4.85 -20.62 3.89
C LYS A 19 4.76 -22.10 3.48
N THR A 20 3.56 -22.56 3.08
CA THR A 20 3.29 -23.90 2.54
C THR A 20 3.51 -24.07 1.03
N ARG A 21 3.84 -23.01 0.26
CA ARG A 21 4.00 -23.06 -1.21
C ARG A 21 5.45 -22.97 -1.71
N MET A 22 6.42 -23.21 -0.83
CA MET A 22 7.83 -23.37 -1.23
C MET A 22 8.00 -24.67 -2.03
N LEU A 23 8.67 -24.60 -3.20
CA LEU A 23 8.97 -25.76 -4.06
C LEU A 23 10.15 -26.60 -3.55
N THR A 24 10.72 -26.23 -2.41
CA THR A 24 11.90 -26.84 -1.79
C THR A 24 11.51 -27.60 -0.54
N SER A 25 12.32 -28.61 -0.18
CA SER A 25 12.15 -29.31 1.10
C SER A 25 12.43 -28.36 2.28
N PRO A 26 11.67 -28.46 3.39
CA PRO A 26 11.92 -27.70 4.62
C PRO A 26 13.37 -27.85 5.14
N VAL A 27 13.97 -26.76 5.62
CA VAL A 27 15.33 -26.74 6.16
C VAL A 27 15.39 -25.97 7.48
N CYS A 28 15.44 -26.72 8.57
CA CYS A 28 15.63 -26.15 9.90
C CYS A 28 16.95 -25.37 10.02
N GLY A 29 16.86 -24.13 10.49
CA GLY A 29 17.97 -23.21 10.74
C GLY A 29 18.19 -22.18 9.62
N ASN A 30 17.25 -22.05 8.68
CA ASN A 30 17.31 -21.10 7.57
C ASN A 30 16.53 -19.79 7.84
N LYS A 31 15.94 -19.65 9.05
CA LYS A 31 15.12 -18.50 9.51
C LYS A 31 13.77 -18.37 8.80
N LEU A 32 13.29 -19.45 8.19
CA LEU A 32 11.97 -19.54 7.58
C LEU A 32 11.25 -20.72 8.19
N THR A 33 10.22 -20.45 8.99
CA THR A 33 9.37 -21.54 9.52
C THR A 33 8.64 -22.22 8.37
N GLU A 34 9.04 -23.44 8.06
CA GLU A 34 8.48 -24.23 6.96
C GLU A 34 7.53 -25.33 7.47
N ASN A 35 6.89 -26.05 6.55
CA ASN A 35 5.95 -27.09 6.91
C ASN A 35 6.63 -28.21 7.74
N GLY A 36 6.13 -28.45 8.95
CA GLY A 36 6.68 -29.43 9.88
C GLY A 36 7.54 -28.83 11.00
N GLU A 37 7.85 -27.53 10.92
CA GLU A 37 8.56 -26.76 11.93
C GLU A 37 7.57 -25.92 12.74
N ASP A 38 7.87 -25.70 14.02
CA ASP A 38 7.05 -24.85 14.88
C ASP A 38 7.62 -23.42 14.96
N CYS A 39 8.91 -23.27 14.64
CA CYS A 39 9.68 -22.02 14.66
C CYS A 39 11.04 -22.23 13.98
N ASP A 40 11.65 -21.15 13.48
CA ASP A 40 13.05 -21.16 13.01
C ASP A 40 13.76 -19.84 13.35
N CYS A 41 14.73 -19.90 14.27
CA CYS A 41 15.53 -18.75 14.70
C CYS A 41 16.95 -18.73 14.11
N GLY A 42 17.23 -19.56 13.10
CA GLY A 42 18.53 -19.75 12.47
C GLY A 42 19.35 -20.88 13.11
N THR A 43 20.66 -20.88 12.85
CA THR A 43 21.57 -21.90 13.37
C THR A 43 21.70 -21.86 14.89
N VAL A 44 22.14 -22.96 15.50
CA VAL A 44 22.38 -23.08 16.95
C VAL A 44 23.31 -21.99 17.48
N GLN A 45 24.29 -21.54 16.68
CA GLN A 45 25.22 -20.49 17.08
C GLN A 45 24.59 -19.08 17.06
N GLU A 46 23.60 -18.84 16.19
CA GLU A 46 23.00 -17.52 15.97
C GLU A 46 21.72 -17.30 16.78
N CYS A 47 20.98 -18.38 17.07
CA CYS A 47 19.68 -18.29 17.71
C CYS A 47 19.78 -17.73 19.13
N LYS A 48 19.06 -16.63 19.36
CA LYS A 48 18.86 -16.01 20.68
C LYS A 48 17.47 -16.22 21.24
N ASP A 49 16.61 -16.91 20.49
CA ASP A 49 15.23 -17.14 20.83
C ASP A 49 15.12 -18.12 22.01
N GLN A 50 14.50 -17.68 23.09
CA GLN A 50 14.33 -18.48 24.30
C GLN A 50 13.17 -19.48 24.19
N CYS A 51 12.32 -19.33 23.17
CA CYS A 51 11.12 -20.12 22.92
C CYS A 51 11.36 -21.20 21.84
N CYS A 52 12.35 -21.01 20.95
CA CYS A 52 12.67 -21.94 19.87
C CYS A 52 13.94 -22.77 20.15
N ASP A 53 13.90 -24.06 19.84
CA ASP A 53 15.09 -24.92 19.78
C ASP A 53 15.65 -24.94 18.36
N ALA A 54 16.75 -24.21 18.15
CA ALA A 54 17.44 -24.07 16.87
C ALA A 54 17.96 -25.39 16.26
N ALA A 55 18.14 -26.45 17.06
CA ALA A 55 18.60 -27.73 16.54
C ALA A 55 17.45 -28.57 15.94
N THR A 56 16.22 -28.31 16.38
CA THR A 56 15.05 -29.15 16.06
C THR A 56 13.92 -28.39 15.38
N CYS A 57 13.96 -27.05 15.39
CA CYS A 57 12.90 -26.17 14.92
C CYS A 57 11.55 -26.47 15.59
N LYS A 58 11.63 -26.75 16.90
CA LYS A 58 10.51 -27.02 17.78
C LYS A 58 10.44 -26.01 18.90
N LEU A 59 9.22 -25.78 19.38
CA LEU A 59 9.02 -24.97 20.58
C LEU A 59 9.64 -25.67 21.79
N LYS A 60 10.35 -24.89 22.60
CA LYS A 60 10.87 -25.34 23.89
C LYS A 60 9.72 -25.62 24.86
N ALA A 61 9.97 -26.47 25.84
CA ALA A 61 8.97 -26.87 26.83
C ALA A 61 8.36 -25.63 27.54
N GLY A 62 7.03 -25.52 27.48
CA GLY A 62 6.28 -24.41 28.10
C GLY A 62 6.07 -23.18 27.19
N ALA A 63 6.69 -23.13 26.01
CA ALA A 63 6.40 -22.11 25.01
C ALA A 63 5.09 -22.42 24.26
N GLN A 64 4.28 -21.40 24.05
CA GLN A 64 3.08 -21.45 23.20
C GLN A 64 3.37 -20.90 21.79
N CYS A 65 4.39 -20.05 21.66
CA CYS A 65 4.82 -19.44 20.41
C CYS A 65 6.30 -19.04 20.49
N ALA A 66 6.91 -18.78 19.34
CA ALA A 66 8.25 -18.20 19.23
C ALA A 66 8.32 -17.03 18.22
N GLU A 67 7.32 -16.92 17.33
CA GLU A 67 7.24 -15.85 16.33
C GLU A 67 5.80 -15.32 16.23
N GLY A 68 5.63 -14.17 15.56
CA GLY A 68 4.35 -13.50 15.34
C GLY A 68 4.13 -12.27 16.23
N GLU A 69 3.36 -11.31 15.73
CA GLU A 69 3.09 -10.02 16.38
C GLU A 69 2.27 -10.16 17.67
N CYS A 70 1.54 -11.26 17.79
CA CYS A 70 0.77 -11.64 18.98
C CYS A 70 1.53 -12.64 19.88
N CYS A 71 2.85 -12.77 19.73
CA CYS A 71 3.71 -13.53 20.63
C CYS A 71 4.53 -12.59 21.52
N SER A 72 4.47 -12.78 22.85
CA SER A 72 5.31 -12.08 23.82
C SER A 72 5.75 -13.05 24.92
N ASP A 73 7.04 -13.06 25.24
CA ASP A 73 7.61 -13.94 26.28
C ASP A 73 7.21 -15.41 26.13
N CYS A 74 7.26 -15.93 24.90
CA CYS A 74 6.85 -17.27 24.52
C CYS A 74 5.36 -17.60 24.73
N LYS A 75 4.52 -16.59 24.98
CA LYS A 75 3.09 -16.74 25.20
C LYS A 75 2.30 -15.96 24.16
N ILE A 76 1.13 -16.48 23.85
CA ILE A 76 0.18 -15.76 23.00
C ILE A 76 -0.37 -14.59 23.82
N LYS A 77 -0.34 -13.38 23.26
CA LYS A 77 -0.90 -12.17 23.87
C LYS A 77 -2.40 -12.34 24.13
N GLU A 78 -2.92 -11.60 25.10
CA GLU A 78 -4.35 -11.69 25.44
C GLU A 78 -5.22 -11.10 24.31
N ALA A 79 -6.48 -11.54 24.26
CA ALA A 79 -7.42 -11.03 23.28
C ALA A 79 -7.66 -9.51 23.47
N GLY A 80 -7.55 -8.74 22.41
CA GLY A 80 -7.73 -7.28 22.43
C GLY A 80 -6.45 -6.46 22.53
N GLU A 81 -5.28 -7.07 22.65
CA GLU A 81 -4.01 -6.35 22.52
C GLU A 81 -3.74 -5.93 21.07
N VAL A 82 -3.30 -4.69 20.85
CA VAL A 82 -2.98 -4.18 19.51
C VAL A 82 -1.75 -4.91 18.95
N CYS A 83 -1.88 -5.46 17.75
CA CYS A 83 -0.79 -6.08 16.99
C CYS A 83 -0.45 -5.35 15.69
N ARG A 84 -1.34 -4.48 15.20
CA ARG A 84 -1.06 -3.51 14.14
C ARG A 84 -1.82 -2.21 14.42
N GLU A 85 -1.08 -1.11 14.43
CA GLU A 85 -1.64 0.23 14.56
C GLU A 85 -2.38 0.63 13.27
N SER A 86 -3.38 1.50 13.39
CA SER A 86 -4.02 2.10 12.20
C SER A 86 -3.04 2.99 11.42
N GLN A 87 -3.07 2.88 10.09
CA GLN A 87 -2.29 3.73 9.19
C GLN A 87 -3.07 4.94 8.66
N ASP A 88 -4.40 4.95 8.77
CA ASP A 88 -5.28 6.04 8.35
C ASP A 88 -6.53 6.06 9.24
N ASP A 89 -6.65 7.06 10.10
CA ASP A 89 -7.71 7.15 11.14
C ASP A 89 -9.15 7.00 10.61
N ASP A 90 -9.41 7.35 9.35
CA ASP A 90 -10.74 7.26 8.76
C ASP A 90 -10.99 5.91 8.05
N CYS A 91 -9.92 5.26 7.57
CA CYS A 91 -10.01 4.17 6.61
C CYS A 91 -9.40 2.85 7.06
N ASP A 92 -8.59 2.85 8.12
CA ASP A 92 -7.89 1.70 8.66
C ASP A 92 -8.18 1.56 10.15
N PHE A 93 -8.48 0.34 10.60
CA PHE A 93 -8.73 0.06 12.02
C PHE A 93 -7.52 -0.66 12.61
N GLU A 94 -7.24 -0.45 13.89
CA GLU A 94 -6.27 -1.28 14.59
C GLU A 94 -6.64 -2.77 14.53
N ASP A 95 -5.64 -3.63 14.35
CA ASP A 95 -5.80 -5.07 14.49
C ASP A 95 -5.43 -5.52 15.89
N LEU A 96 -6.25 -6.43 16.40
CA LEU A 96 -6.18 -6.89 17.78
C LEU A 96 -5.91 -8.39 17.80
N CYS A 97 -5.03 -8.84 18.68
CA CYS A 97 -4.81 -10.25 18.95
C CYS A 97 -6.12 -10.94 19.36
N ASP A 98 -6.32 -12.17 18.90
CA ASP A 98 -7.52 -12.96 19.19
C ASP A 98 -7.41 -13.80 20.47
N GLY A 99 -6.23 -13.79 21.11
CA GLY A 99 -5.91 -14.59 22.29
C GLY A 99 -5.67 -16.07 22.02
N LYS A 100 -5.58 -16.49 20.75
CA LYS A 100 -5.53 -17.91 20.34
C LYS A 100 -4.43 -18.20 19.32
N SER A 101 -4.05 -17.20 18.52
CA SER A 101 -3.03 -17.27 17.50
C SER A 101 -1.85 -16.35 17.87
N PRO A 102 -0.60 -16.77 17.61
CA PRO A 102 0.55 -15.87 17.76
C PRO A 102 0.68 -14.87 16.61
N TRP A 103 -0.09 -15.05 15.53
CA TRP A 103 -0.14 -14.15 14.38
C TRP A 103 -1.25 -13.14 14.52
N CYS A 104 -0.98 -11.88 14.15
CA CYS A 104 -2.02 -10.87 14.05
C CYS A 104 -3.08 -11.32 13.02
N PRO A 105 -4.38 -11.19 13.32
CA PRO A 105 -5.41 -11.50 12.33
C PRO A 105 -5.29 -10.60 11.10
N SER A 106 -5.93 -11.02 9.99
CA SER A 106 -5.92 -10.26 8.74
C SER A 106 -6.45 -8.84 8.92
N ASP A 107 -5.84 -7.93 8.16
CA ASP A 107 -6.08 -6.50 8.22
C ASP A 107 -7.56 -6.13 8.03
N ARG A 108 -8.11 -5.36 8.98
CA ARG A 108 -9.49 -4.86 8.93
C ARG A 108 -9.49 -3.38 8.55
N PHE A 109 -9.95 -3.12 7.33
CA PHE A 109 -10.16 -1.77 6.84
C PHE A 109 -11.63 -1.36 6.86
N GLN A 110 -11.86 -0.05 6.82
CA GLN A 110 -13.15 0.51 6.47
C GLN A 110 -13.57 0.06 5.06
N GLU A 111 -14.88 -0.04 4.83
CA GLU A 111 -15.41 -0.38 3.51
C GLU A 111 -15.00 0.64 2.45
N ASN A 112 -14.60 0.13 1.28
CA ASN A 112 -14.30 0.96 0.12
C ASN A 112 -15.49 1.86 -0.21
N GLY A 113 -15.23 3.16 -0.43
CA GLY A 113 -16.25 4.16 -0.71
C GLY A 113 -16.75 4.95 0.51
N ALA A 114 -16.43 4.54 1.75
CA ALA A 114 -16.76 5.35 2.92
C ALA A 114 -16.14 6.77 2.82
N PRO A 115 -16.86 7.85 3.19
CA PRO A 115 -16.27 9.19 3.19
C PRO A 115 -15.12 9.30 4.22
N CYS A 116 -14.01 9.90 3.82
CA CYS A 116 -12.87 10.20 4.67
C CYS A 116 -12.42 11.66 4.48
N MET A 117 -11.55 12.16 5.35
CA MET A 117 -11.10 13.54 5.39
C MET A 117 -12.28 14.53 5.33
N LYS A 118 -13.28 14.32 6.18
CA LYS A 118 -14.50 15.16 6.24
C LYS A 118 -15.25 15.27 4.89
N GLY A 119 -15.16 14.24 4.05
CA GLY A 119 -15.84 14.17 2.75
C GLY A 119 -15.02 14.65 1.55
N GLU A 120 -13.74 14.98 1.76
CA GLU A 120 -12.79 15.31 0.70
C GLU A 120 -12.33 14.09 -0.09
N GLY A 121 -12.41 12.88 0.50
CA GLY A 121 -12.01 11.63 -0.14
C GLY A 121 -12.96 10.46 0.15
N TYR A 122 -12.60 9.30 -0.41
CA TYR A 122 -13.26 8.03 -0.16
C TYR A 122 -12.24 6.96 0.21
N CYS A 123 -12.54 6.15 1.22
CA CYS A 123 -11.69 5.05 1.63
C CYS A 123 -11.50 4.07 0.48
N TYR A 124 -10.27 3.62 0.28
CA TYR A 124 -9.91 2.63 -0.71
C TYR A 124 -8.73 1.81 -0.19
N ASN A 125 -8.98 0.53 0.08
CA ASN A 125 -8.02 -0.44 0.61
C ASN A 125 -7.24 0.10 1.82
N GLY A 126 -7.95 0.56 2.84
CA GLY A 126 -7.32 1.03 4.09
C GLY A 126 -6.75 2.44 4.06
N SER A 127 -6.86 3.17 2.95
CA SER A 127 -6.34 4.54 2.86
C SER A 127 -7.40 5.52 2.37
N CYS A 128 -7.21 6.81 2.68
CA CYS A 128 -7.96 7.91 2.07
C CYS A 128 -7.17 8.55 0.92
N PRO A 129 -7.19 8.00 -0.32
CA PRO A 129 -6.43 8.57 -1.43
C PRO A 129 -7.07 9.85 -1.97
N THR A 130 -6.24 10.85 -2.25
CA THR A 130 -6.65 12.12 -2.87
C THR A 130 -5.70 12.50 -4.01
N MET A 131 -6.18 13.27 -4.99
CA MET A 131 -5.31 13.83 -6.03
C MET A 131 -4.18 14.66 -5.42
N GLN A 132 -4.45 15.36 -4.32
CA GLN A 132 -3.47 16.19 -3.62
C GLN A 132 -2.33 15.35 -3.03
N ARG A 133 -2.65 14.27 -2.29
CA ARG A 133 -1.65 13.33 -1.77
C ARG A 133 -0.84 12.70 -2.92
N GLN A 134 -1.50 12.33 -4.01
CA GLN A 134 -0.81 11.78 -5.18
C GLN A 134 0.13 12.81 -5.85
N CYS A 135 -0.29 14.07 -5.99
CA CYS A 135 0.56 15.14 -6.52
C CYS A 135 1.79 15.38 -5.63
N THR A 136 1.61 15.45 -4.31
CA THR A 136 2.73 15.58 -3.36
C THR A 136 3.69 14.40 -3.45
N SER A 137 3.19 13.16 -3.57
CA SER A 137 4.03 11.97 -3.72
C SER A 137 4.90 12.00 -4.99
N LEU A 138 4.39 12.54 -6.10
CA LEU A 138 5.09 12.58 -7.39
C LEU A 138 6.04 13.78 -7.56
N TRP A 139 5.72 14.91 -6.92
CA TRP A 139 6.40 16.18 -7.15
C TRP A 139 7.07 16.77 -5.91
N GLY A 140 6.84 16.20 -4.73
CA GLY A 140 7.30 16.70 -3.44
C GLY A 140 6.37 17.75 -2.84
N ASP A 141 6.75 18.24 -1.67
CA ASP A 141 6.02 19.24 -0.89
C ASP A 141 5.77 20.54 -1.67
N ASN A 142 4.79 21.33 -1.18
CA ASN A 142 4.31 22.57 -1.81
C ASN A 142 3.76 22.41 -3.24
N THR A 143 3.43 21.18 -3.63
CA THR A 143 2.70 20.91 -4.87
C THR A 143 1.20 20.96 -4.62
N LEU A 144 0.43 21.45 -5.58
CA LEU A 144 -1.03 21.43 -5.58
C LEU A 144 -1.57 20.58 -6.74
N VAL A 145 -2.83 20.15 -6.62
CA VAL A 145 -3.56 19.62 -7.77
C VAL A 145 -3.68 20.73 -8.83
N GLY A 146 -3.52 20.36 -10.10
CA GLY A 146 -3.76 21.30 -11.21
C GLY A 146 -5.22 21.71 -11.26
N GLU A 147 -5.51 22.90 -11.80
CA GLU A 147 -6.89 23.35 -11.97
C GLU A 147 -7.69 22.41 -12.87
N ASP A 148 -9.03 22.38 -12.71
CA ASP A 148 -9.95 21.56 -13.51
C ASP A 148 -9.70 21.67 -15.03
N LEU A 149 -9.29 22.85 -15.50
CA LEU A 149 -8.99 23.10 -16.91
C LEU A 149 -7.80 22.25 -17.42
N CYS A 150 -6.84 21.90 -16.56
CA CYS A 150 -5.75 20.99 -16.90
C CYS A 150 -6.28 19.61 -17.31
N PHE A 151 -7.30 19.10 -16.61
CA PHE A 151 -7.86 17.78 -16.89
C PHE A 151 -8.58 17.71 -18.24
N ASN A 152 -9.01 18.83 -18.82
CA ASN A 152 -9.55 18.86 -20.19
C ASN A 152 -8.53 18.39 -21.25
N ILE A 153 -7.23 18.41 -20.95
CA ILE A 153 -6.19 17.84 -21.82
C ILE A 153 -6.40 16.31 -22.00
N ASN A 154 -7.04 15.64 -21.04
CA ASN A 154 -7.34 14.21 -21.12
C ASN A 154 -8.33 13.86 -22.25
N THR A 155 -9.03 14.83 -22.82
CA THR A 155 -9.90 14.64 -24.00
C THR A 155 -9.12 14.53 -25.33
N LYS A 156 -7.79 14.75 -25.33
CA LYS A 156 -6.99 14.84 -26.56
C LYS A 156 -6.55 13.48 -27.11
N GLY A 157 -6.45 12.45 -26.28
CA GLY A 157 -5.99 11.13 -26.73
C GLY A 157 -4.52 11.11 -27.12
N THR A 158 -3.68 11.81 -26.34
CA THR A 158 -2.22 11.88 -26.53
C THR A 158 -1.50 11.10 -25.43
N VAL A 159 -0.17 10.97 -25.53
CA VAL A 159 0.66 10.33 -24.50
C VAL A 159 0.60 10.99 -23.12
N TYR A 160 0.21 12.25 -23.06
CA TYR A 160 0.10 13.03 -21.83
C TYR A 160 -1.35 13.45 -21.52
N GLY A 161 -2.34 12.93 -22.25
CA GLY A 161 -3.75 13.27 -22.04
C GLY A 161 -4.67 12.18 -22.57
N TYR A 162 -5.06 11.24 -21.71
CA TYR A 162 -5.86 10.07 -22.05
C TYR A 162 -6.45 9.40 -20.80
N CYS A 163 -7.45 8.52 -20.99
CA CYS A 163 -8.01 7.69 -19.91
C CYS A 163 -7.58 6.22 -20.01
N LYS A 164 -7.33 5.72 -21.22
CA LYS A 164 -6.98 4.31 -21.43
C LYS A 164 -5.95 4.16 -22.52
N LYS A 165 -4.91 3.36 -22.27
CA LYS A 165 -3.96 2.92 -23.29
C LYS A 165 -4.34 1.53 -23.76
N VAL A 166 -4.57 1.36 -25.05
CA VAL A 166 -4.87 0.05 -25.68
C VAL A 166 -3.77 -0.24 -26.68
N GLY A 167 -2.84 -1.12 -26.32
CA GLY A 167 -1.62 -1.34 -27.09
C GLY A 167 -0.79 -0.06 -27.20
N ARG A 168 -0.66 0.47 -28.43
CA ARG A 168 0.05 1.73 -28.71
C ARG A 168 -0.88 2.95 -28.82
N THR A 169 -2.20 2.75 -28.74
CA THR A 169 -3.19 3.82 -28.93
C THR A 169 -3.62 4.41 -27.59
N TYR A 170 -3.56 5.72 -27.49
CA TYR A 170 -4.09 6.50 -26.37
C TYR A 170 -5.54 6.86 -26.66
N LYS A 171 -6.47 6.37 -25.83
CA LYS A 171 -7.90 6.66 -25.96
C LYS A 171 -8.24 7.91 -25.14
N PRO A 172 -8.82 8.95 -25.76
CA PRO A 172 -9.25 10.15 -25.06
C PRO A 172 -10.32 9.82 -24.02
N CYS A 173 -10.42 10.64 -22.98
CA CYS A 173 -11.51 10.57 -22.02
C CYS A 173 -12.81 11.13 -22.61
N GLU A 174 -13.93 10.54 -22.19
CA GLU A 174 -15.24 11.22 -22.23
C GLU A 174 -15.21 12.42 -21.26
N PRO A 175 -15.98 13.49 -21.50
CA PRO A 175 -15.95 14.69 -20.65
C PRO A 175 -16.19 14.42 -19.16
N GLU A 176 -17.08 13.50 -18.82
CA GLU A 176 -17.37 13.06 -17.45
C GLU A 176 -16.26 12.26 -16.77
N ASN A 177 -15.24 11.83 -17.53
CA ASN A 177 -14.15 10.96 -17.07
C ASN A 177 -12.79 11.67 -17.04
N VAL A 178 -12.73 12.97 -17.35
CA VAL A 178 -11.47 13.72 -17.42
C VAL A 178 -10.68 13.71 -16.11
N MET A 179 -11.37 13.61 -14.98
CA MET A 179 -10.80 13.51 -13.63
C MET A 179 -10.28 12.10 -13.28
N CYS A 180 -10.31 11.14 -14.21
CA CYS A 180 -9.80 9.77 -14.01
C CYS A 180 -8.70 9.40 -15.02
N GLY A 181 -8.20 10.38 -15.78
CA GLY A 181 -7.15 10.20 -16.77
C GLY A 181 -5.74 10.45 -16.21
N VAL A 182 -4.90 11.08 -17.01
CA VAL A 182 -3.60 11.60 -16.55
C VAL A 182 -3.83 12.63 -15.44
N LEU A 183 -3.07 12.54 -14.36
CA LEU A 183 -3.08 13.50 -13.26
C LEU A 183 -2.24 14.73 -13.64
N TYR A 184 -2.78 15.92 -13.36
CA TYR A 184 -2.05 17.17 -13.50
C TYR A 184 -1.87 17.82 -12.13
N CYS A 185 -0.68 18.35 -11.90
CA CYS A 185 -0.29 19.05 -10.69
C CYS A 185 0.26 20.43 -11.04
N ASN A 186 0.12 21.38 -10.13
CA ASN A 186 0.85 22.65 -10.14
C ASN A 186 1.95 22.57 -9.08
N SER A 187 3.21 22.66 -9.50
CA SER A 187 4.36 22.50 -8.61
C SER A 187 5.44 23.51 -8.97
N ASP A 188 6.06 24.14 -7.99
CA ASP A 188 7.25 24.94 -8.19
C ASP A 188 8.52 24.09 -8.29
N ASN A 189 8.44 22.81 -7.93
CA ASN A 189 9.57 21.90 -7.99
C ASN A 189 10.01 21.69 -9.45
N LYS A 190 11.32 21.85 -9.67
CA LYS A 190 11.93 21.74 -11.00
C LYS A 190 11.89 20.30 -11.53
N TYR A 191 11.99 19.33 -10.63
CA TYR A 191 12.03 17.91 -10.95
C TYR A 191 11.05 17.14 -10.05
N PRO A 192 10.41 16.08 -10.57
CA PRO A 192 9.61 15.17 -9.77
C PRO A 192 10.49 14.36 -8.79
N THR A 193 9.90 13.88 -7.70
CA THR A 193 10.53 12.94 -6.76
C THR A 193 10.73 11.56 -7.41
N VAL A 194 9.82 11.19 -8.30
CA VAL A 194 9.89 9.96 -9.10
C VAL A 194 10.49 10.25 -10.47
N PRO A 195 11.60 9.60 -10.88
CA PRO A 195 12.19 9.80 -12.19
C PRO A 195 11.23 9.43 -13.33
N GLY A 196 11.06 10.32 -14.30
CA GLY A 196 10.24 10.02 -15.47
C GLY A 196 10.11 11.20 -16.44
N PRO A 197 9.59 10.95 -17.66
CA PRO A 197 9.32 12.02 -18.61
C PRO A 197 8.22 12.94 -18.08
N VAL A 198 8.41 14.25 -18.22
CA VAL A 198 7.45 15.27 -17.79
C VAL A 198 6.81 15.93 -19.02
N ALA A 199 5.49 16.14 -18.97
CA ALA A 199 4.77 17.01 -19.89
C ALA A 199 4.35 18.28 -19.16
N VAL A 200 4.57 19.44 -19.78
CA VAL A 200 4.20 20.76 -19.24
C VAL A 200 3.35 21.50 -20.26
N LYS A 201 2.20 22.02 -19.84
CA LYS A 201 1.36 22.90 -20.65
C LYS A 201 0.82 24.04 -19.79
N GLY A 202 1.45 25.20 -19.88
CA GLY A 202 1.21 26.29 -18.92
C GLY A 202 1.62 25.82 -17.52
N GLU A 203 0.73 25.95 -16.54
CA GLU A 203 0.96 25.49 -15.17
C GLU A 203 0.64 24.00 -14.97
N CYS A 204 0.02 23.33 -15.95
CA CYS A 204 -0.33 21.93 -15.88
C CYS A 204 0.92 21.05 -16.09
N LYS A 205 1.43 20.45 -15.02
CA LYS A 205 2.53 19.46 -15.07
C LYS A 205 1.97 18.04 -14.92
N ALA A 206 2.38 17.14 -15.81
CA ALA A 206 2.05 15.72 -15.74
C ALA A 206 3.33 14.88 -15.79
N LEU A 207 3.40 13.84 -14.95
CA LEU A 207 4.50 12.88 -14.94
C LEU A 207 4.08 11.62 -15.72
N LEU A 208 4.80 11.26 -16.77
CA LEU A 208 4.40 10.22 -17.72
C LEU A 208 4.91 8.83 -17.30
N VAL A 209 4.57 8.43 -16.07
CA VAL A 209 4.87 7.13 -15.46
C VAL A 209 3.57 6.41 -15.11
N PRO A 210 3.59 5.09 -14.82
CA PRO A 210 2.38 4.36 -14.42
C PRO A 210 1.63 5.02 -13.24
N GLY A 211 2.36 5.55 -12.25
CA GLY A 211 1.81 6.29 -11.11
C GLY A 211 1.34 7.72 -11.40
N GLY A 212 1.48 8.22 -12.64
CA GLY A 212 1.09 9.58 -13.03
C GLY A 212 -0.34 9.68 -13.58
N MET A 213 -1.10 8.59 -13.60
CA MET A 213 -2.55 8.61 -13.83
C MET A 213 -3.28 8.68 -12.49
N VAL A 214 -4.47 9.29 -12.47
CA VAL A 214 -5.30 9.33 -11.25
C VAL A 214 -5.55 7.90 -10.76
N GLN A 215 -5.11 7.60 -9.54
CA GLN A 215 -5.23 6.27 -8.95
C GLN A 215 -6.69 5.89 -8.67
N ASN A 216 -6.93 4.58 -8.56
CA ASN A 216 -8.25 4.07 -8.20
C ASN A 216 -8.62 4.48 -6.76
N GLY A 217 -9.91 4.67 -6.50
CA GLY A 217 -10.43 5.11 -5.21
C GLY A 217 -10.42 6.63 -5.00
N ILE A 218 -9.62 7.38 -5.77
CA ILE A 218 -9.57 8.84 -5.67
C ILE A 218 -10.92 9.45 -6.08
N LYS A 219 -11.43 10.37 -5.25
CA LYS A 219 -12.63 11.15 -5.53
C LYS A 219 -12.50 11.92 -6.85
N CYS A 220 -13.45 11.71 -7.76
CA CYS A 220 -13.52 12.38 -9.06
C CYS A 220 -14.80 13.21 -9.25
N GLY A 221 -15.68 13.19 -8.24
CA GLY A 221 -16.92 13.94 -8.15
C GLY A 221 -17.70 13.54 -6.90
N ASP A 222 -18.78 14.25 -6.58
CA ASP A 222 -19.58 13.91 -5.41
C ASP A 222 -20.27 12.55 -5.56
N GLY A 223 -20.02 11.69 -4.58
CA GLY A 223 -20.44 10.29 -4.58
C GLY A 223 -19.69 9.42 -5.59
N LYS A 224 -18.61 9.91 -6.22
CA LYS A 224 -17.93 9.20 -7.30
C LYS A 224 -16.42 9.05 -7.09
N ALA A 225 -15.91 7.87 -7.39
CA ALA A 225 -14.49 7.54 -7.31
C ALA A 225 -13.94 7.05 -8.67
N SER A 226 -12.64 7.23 -8.85
CA SER A 226 -11.91 6.76 -10.02
C SER A 226 -11.77 5.23 -9.98
N VAL A 227 -12.19 4.57 -11.06
CA VAL A 227 -11.89 3.17 -11.38
C VAL A 227 -11.59 3.06 -12.87
N HIS A 228 -10.58 3.83 -13.32
CA HIS A 228 -10.32 4.18 -14.73
C HIS A 228 -11.44 4.97 -15.46
N LYS A 229 -12.57 5.16 -14.78
CA LYS A 229 -13.71 6.02 -15.12
C LYS A 229 -14.26 6.59 -13.83
N CYS A 230 -14.95 7.72 -13.92
CA CYS A 230 -15.60 8.32 -12.76
C CYS A 230 -16.96 7.64 -12.53
N ARG A 231 -17.02 6.76 -11.54
CA ARG A 231 -18.22 5.95 -11.24
C ARG A 231 -18.70 6.21 -9.82
N TYR A 232 -19.98 5.95 -9.57
CA TYR A 232 -20.50 5.96 -8.21
C TYR A 232 -19.71 4.97 -7.35
N ARG A 233 -19.30 5.45 -6.18
CA ARG A 233 -18.56 4.69 -5.17
C ARG A 233 -19.43 3.58 -4.57
#